data_AF-A0A3S2Z552-F1
#
_entry.id   AF-A0A3S2Z552-F1
#
_cell.length_a   1.000
_cell.length_b   1.000
_cell.length_c   1.000
_cell.angle_alpha   90.00
_cell.angle_beta   90.00
_cell.angle_gamma   90.00
#
_symmetry.space_group_name_H-M   'P 1'
#
loop_
_entity.id
_entity.type
_entity.pdbx_description
1 polymer ?
#
loop_
_entity_poly.entity_id
_entity_poly.type
_entity_poly.pdbx_seq_one_letter_code
_entity_poly.pdbx_strand_id
1 'polypeptide(L)'
;MNRTFTRRFVLAAAFAGAAAVTLGQAVAADMPFITVQSTTSTLNSGLYDYLLPIFQKEKGIEVRVVAVGTGQAIKNARNGDGDVLLVHAKSAEEKFVADGFGVKRSDLMYNDFVIVGPADDPAGVAGMSEVKAAMKKIAASEAPFASRGDDSGTHKKERSLWKAAGVEPAGGWYRETGSGMGATLNTGIGMGAYVMTDRATWIKFGNKGDYQIAVEGDAAMFNQYGIIAVNPEKHPHVKVKESQVFIDWMLSPAGQEAIGAYMVDGKQLFFPNADKAGS
;
A
#
# COMPACT_ATOMS: atom_id res chain seq x y z
N MET A 1 -109.32 -6.57 13.90
CA MET A 1 -109.69 -7.19 12.62
C MET A 1 -108.40 -7.66 11.97
N ASN A 2 -108.20 -8.98 11.83
CA ASN A 2 -107.34 -9.71 10.87
C ASN A 2 -106.03 -9.03 10.39
N ARG A 3 -104.81 -9.61 10.48
CA ARG A 3 -104.39 -10.97 10.12
C ARG A 3 -102.88 -11.14 10.40
N THR A 4 -102.49 -12.36 10.78
CA THR A 4 -101.15 -12.98 10.74
C THR A 4 -100.51 -12.95 9.35
N PHE A 5 -99.16 -12.87 9.25
CA PHE A 5 -98.31 -13.93 8.66
C PHE A 5 -96.79 -13.63 8.75
N THR A 6 -96.07 -14.73 8.93
CA THR A 6 -94.65 -14.98 9.17
C THR A 6 -93.73 -14.68 7.98
N ARG A 7 -92.46 -14.29 8.23
CA ARG A 7 -91.28 -14.89 7.55
C ARG A 7 -89.95 -14.50 8.20
N ARG A 8 -89.20 -15.54 8.60
CA ARG A 8 -87.79 -15.50 9.00
C ARG A 8 -86.91 -15.19 7.79
N PHE A 9 -85.89 -14.35 7.95
CA PHE A 9 -84.65 -14.44 7.18
C PHE A 9 -83.46 -14.19 8.10
N VAL A 10 -82.57 -15.17 8.10
CA VAL A 10 -81.25 -15.19 8.75
C VAL A 10 -80.32 -14.30 7.95
N LEU A 11 -79.53 -13.43 8.60
CA LEU A 11 -78.32 -12.88 8.00
C LEU A 11 -77.20 -12.70 9.03
N ALA A 12 -76.29 -13.67 8.93
CA ALA A 12 -74.87 -13.73 9.25
C ALA A 12 -74.20 -12.48 9.86
N ALA A 13 -73.53 -12.71 10.98
CA ALA A 13 -72.50 -11.86 11.54
C ALA A 13 -71.26 -11.84 10.62
N ALA A 14 -70.86 -10.66 10.16
CA ALA A 14 -69.59 -10.45 9.47
C ALA A 14 -68.55 -9.93 10.48
N PHE A 15 -67.69 -10.83 10.95
CA PHE A 15 -66.44 -10.49 11.65
C PHE A 15 -65.45 -9.97 10.60
N ALA A 16 -65.29 -8.65 10.48
CA ALA A 16 -64.23 -8.05 9.69
C ALA A 16 -62.96 -7.99 10.55
N GLY A 17 -62.05 -8.94 10.32
CA GLY A 17 -60.72 -8.98 10.95
C GLY A 17 -59.86 -7.80 10.52
N ALA A 18 -59.40 -7.01 11.49
CA ALA A 18 -58.36 -6.01 11.28
C ALA A 18 -57.00 -6.72 11.14
N ALA A 19 -56.52 -6.87 9.90
CA ALA A 19 -55.15 -7.27 9.64
C ALA A 19 -54.22 -6.10 9.94
N ALA A 20 -53.52 -6.15 11.07
CA ALA A 20 -52.44 -5.22 11.38
C ALA A 20 -51.26 -5.49 10.44
N VAL A 21 -51.13 -4.67 9.39
CA VAL A 21 -49.93 -4.62 8.55
C VAL A 21 -48.83 -3.95 9.37
N THR A 22 -48.01 -4.76 10.05
CA THR A 22 -46.73 -4.29 10.59
C THR A 22 -45.77 -4.05 9.44
N LEU A 23 -45.69 -2.79 8.99
CA LEU A 23 -44.60 -2.31 8.14
C LEU A 23 -43.30 -2.45 8.93
N GLY A 24 -42.57 -3.54 8.67
CA GLY A 24 -41.20 -3.69 9.13
C GLY A 24 -40.35 -2.60 8.48
N GLN A 25 -39.96 -1.59 9.25
CA GLN A 25 -38.90 -0.69 8.85
C GLN A 25 -37.61 -1.53 8.78
N ALA A 26 -37.15 -1.82 7.58
CA ALA A 26 -35.80 -2.32 7.37
C ALA A 26 -34.86 -1.21 7.86
N VAL A 27 -34.32 -1.37 9.06
CA VAL A 27 -33.20 -0.57 9.54
C VAL A 27 -32.06 -0.88 8.57
N ALA A 28 -31.72 0.06 7.69
CA ALA A 28 -30.51 -0.05 6.91
C ALA A 28 -29.36 -0.12 7.91
N ALA A 29 -28.81 -1.32 8.12
CA ALA A 29 -27.64 -1.49 8.96
C ALA A 29 -26.51 -0.69 8.31
N ASP A 30 -25.93 0.25 9.05
CA ASP A 30 -24.74 0.97 8.60
C ASP A 30 -23.69 -0.07 8.19
N MET A 31 -23.14 0.09 6.98
CA MET A 31 -22.12 -0.80 6.47
C MET A 31 -20.92 -0.77 7.43
N PRO A 32 -20.44 -1.92 7.93
CA PRO A 32 -19.24 -1.97 8.75
C PRO A 32 -18.08 -1.31 8.01
N PHE A 33 -17.24 -0.57 8.72
CA PHE A 33 -16.08 0.08 8.12
C PHE A 33 -14.86 -0.03 9.00
N ILE A 34 -13.66 0.05 8.43
CA ILE A 34 -12.40 0.27 9.17
C ILE A 34 -11.70 1.52 8.67
N THR A 35 -10.81 2.08 9.49
CA THR A 35 -9.91 3.17 9.13
C THR A 35 -8.47 2.66 9.03
N VAL A 36 -7.87 2.81 7.85
CA VAL A 36 -6.48 2.45 7.59
C VAL A 36 -5.62 3.70 7.61
N GLN A 37 -4.64 3.73 8.51
CA GLN A 37 -3.58 4.74 8.51
C GLN A 37 -2.51 4.33 7.51
N SER A 38 -2.31 5.14 6.47
CA SER A 38 -1.36 4.84 5.40
C SER A 38 -0.62 6.07 4.89
N THR A 39 0.16 5.89 3.83
CA THR A 39 1.02 6.91 3.26
C THR A 39 0.42 7.55 2.02
N THR A 40 0.64 8.85 1.84
CA THR A 40 0.24 9.58 0.63
C THR A 40 0.83 8.96 -0.64
N SER A 41 2.04 8.40 -0.59
CA SER A 41 2.65 7.71 -1.74
C SER A 41 1.88 6.45 -2.15
N THR A 42 1.31 5.71 -1.19
CA THR A 42 0.50 4.51 -1.46
C THR A 42 -0.83 4.89 -2.07
N LEU A 43 -1.51 5.92 -1.54
CA LEU A 43 -2.74 6.43 -2.12
C LEU A 43 -2.52 6.93 -3.55
N ASN A 44 -1.52 7.79 -3.77
CA ASN A 44 -1.19 8.36 -5.08
C ASN A 44 -0.68 7.34 -6.10
N SER A 45 -0.34 6.12 -5.67
CA SER A 45 -0.05 5.04 -6.60
C SER A 45 -1.29 4.60 -7.37
N GLY A 46 -2.49 4.78 -6.80
CA GLY A 46 -3.78 4.29 -7.31
C GLY A 46 -4.15 2.90 -6.79
N LEU A 47 -3.32 2.28 -5.94
CA LEU A 47 -3.55 0.93 -5.44
C LEU A 47 -4.86 0.78 -4.66
N TYR A 48 -5.22 1.77 -3.83
CA TYR A 48 -6.44 1.70 -3.02
C TYR A 48 -7.72 1.81 -3.84
N ASP A 49 -7.72 2.66 -4.87
CA ASP A 49 -8.86 2.80 -5.79
C ASP A 49 -9.16 1.49 -6.54
N TYR A 50 -8.13 0.64 -6.69
CA TYR A 50 -8.26 -0.68 -7.29
C TYR A 50 -8.63 -1.78 -6.28
N LEU A 51 -7.91 -1.89 -5.15
CA LEU A 51 -8.09 -3.00 -4.19
C LEU A 51 -9.35 -2.88 -3.32
N LEU A 52 -9.64 -1.69 -2.81
CA LEU A 52 -10.68 -1.52 -1.80
C LEU A 52 -12.09 -1.83 -2.32
N PRO A 53 -12.47 -1.48 -3.57
CA PRO A 53 -13.75 -1.90 -4.13
C PRO A 53 -13.90 -3.42 -4.25
N ILE A 54 -12.81 -4.14 -4.53
CA ILE A 54 -12.81 -5.62 -4.62
C ILE A 54 -13.07 -6.20 -3.23
N PHE A 55 -12.29 -5.77 -2.23
CA PHE A 55 -12.47 -6.18 -0.84
C PHE A 55 -13.88 -5.89 -0.32
N GLN A 56 -14.38 -4.67 -0.53
CA GLN A 56 -15.70 -4.26 -0.05
C GLN A 56 -16.82 -5.09 -0.70
N LYS A 57 -16.71 -5.40 -2.00
CA LYS A 57 -17.66 -6.28 -2.69
C LYS A 57 -17.68 -7.69 -2.12
N GLU A 58 -16.52 -8.23 -1.74
CA GLU A 58 -16.40 -9.60 -1.22
C GLU A 58 -16.78 -9.73 0.25
N LYS A 59 -16.45 -8.73 1.08
CA LYS A 59 -16.56 -8.81 2.54
C LYS A 59 -17.64 -7.91 3.14
N GLY A 60 -18.19 -6.99 2.36
CA GLY A 60 -19.21 -6.04 2.83
C GLY A 60 -18.70 -5.06 3.89
N ILE A 61 -17.39 -4.78 3.90
CA ILE A 61 -16.73 -3.86 4.84
C ILE A 61 -16.11 -2.71 4.04
N GLU A 62 -16.46 -1.48 4.39
CA GLU A 62 -15.87 -0.27 3.82
C GLU A 62 -14.48 -0.02 4.42
N VAL A 63 -13.51 0.42 3.60
CA VAL A 63 -12.17 0.78 4.08
C VAL A 63 -11.93 2.26 3.83
N ARG A 64 -11.77 3.02 4.91
CA ARG A 64 -11.50 4.46 4.87
C ARG A 64 -10.01 4.69 5.07
N VAL A 65 -9.34 5.31 4.10
CA VAL A 65 -7.89 5.54 4.16
C VAL A 65 -7.59 6.96 4.62
N VAL A 66 -6.76 7.09 5.65
CA VAL A 66 -6.13 8.36 6.04
C VAL A 66 -4.67 8.32 5.56
N ALA A 67 -4.38 9.06 4.49
CA ALA A 67 -3.08 9.06 3.83
C ALA A 67 -2.24 10.29 4.22
N VAL A 68 -1.15 10.07 4.94
CA VAL A 68 -0.26 11.12 5.45
C VAL A 68 1.22 10.72 5.27
N GLY A 69 2.19 11.48 5.79
CA GLY A 69 3.58 11.00 5.83
C GLY A 69 3.73 9.79 6.77
N THR A 70 4.68 8.88 6.50
CA THR A 70 4.87 7.63 7.28
C THR A 70 4.96 7.86 8.78
N GLY A 71 5.74 8.86 9.22
CA GLY A 71 5.85 9.20 10.64
C GLY A 71 4.52 9.63 11.27
N GLN A 72 3.69 10.36 10.51
CA GLN A 72 2.37 10.78 10.96
C GLN A 72 1.38 9.62 10.97
N ALA A 73 1.41 8.73 9.98
CA ALA A 73 0.54 7.53 9.93
C ALA A 73 0.79 6.63 11.14
N ILE A 74 2.07 6.40 11.47
CA ILE A 74 2.46 5.66 12.68
C ILE A 74 2.00 6.39 13.94
N LYS A 75 2.15 7.72 14.01
CA LYS A 75 1.68 8.51 15.16
C LYS A 75 0.16 8.42 15.35
N ASN A 76 -0.61 8.54 14.27
CA ASN A 76 -2.07 8.37 14.28
C ASN A 76 -2.46 6.98 14.79
N ALA A 77 -1.83 5.92 14.27
CA ALA A 77 -2.07 4.56 14.73
C ALA A 77 -1.70 4.37 16.21
N ARG A 78 -0.62 5.00 16.71
CA ARG A 78 -0.26 4.99 18.14
C ARG A 78 -1.33 5.65 19.01
N ASN A 79 -1.99 6.68 18.50
CA ASN A 79 -3.07 7.38 19.18
C ASN A 79 -4.43 6.64 19.10
N GLY A 80 -4.53 5.56 18.31
CA GLY A 80 -5.79 4.86 18.10
C GLY A 80 -6.69 5.54 17.07
N ASP A 81 -6.17 6.46 16.25
CA ASP A 81 -6.91 7.19 15.21
C ASP A 81 -7.16 6.32 13.95
N GLY A 82 -6.98 5.00 14.05
CA GLY A 82 -7.23 4.04 13.00
C GLY A 82 -7.23 2.61 13.55
N ASP A 83 -7.77 1.69 12.76
CA ASP A 83 -7.91 0.29 13.14
C ASP A 83 -6.73 -0.57 12.59
N VAL A 84 -6.17 -0.17 11.44
CA VAL A 84 -5.04 -0.84 10.76
C VAL A 84 -3.99 0.18 10.35
N LEU A 85 -2.71 -0.17 10.48
CA LEU A 85 -1.57 0.56 9.92
C LEU A 85 -1.03 -0.19 8.70
N LEU A 86 -0.89 0.52 7.58
CA LEU A 86 -0.29 -0.01 6.35
C LEU A 86 0.72 1.02 5.80
N VAL A 87 2.01 0.76 6.03
CA VAL A 87 3.13 1.66 5.63
C VAL A 87 4.30 0.84 5.07
N HIS A 88 5.40 1.52 4.70
CA HIS A 88 6.58 0.92 4.07
C HIS A 88 7.90 1.28 4.79
N ALA A 89 7.89 1.19 6.11
CA ALA A 89 9.03 1.51 6.98
C ALA A 89 9.26 0.41 8.01
N LYS A 90 9.73 -0.76 7.54
CA LYS A 90 9.90 -2.00 8.34
C LYS A 90 10.47 -1.79 9.74
N SER A 91 11.58 -1.06 9.89
CA SER A 91 12.17 -0.82 11.22
C SER A 91 11.25 -0.01 12.15
N ALA A 92 10.52 0.98 11.62
CA ALA A 92 9.56 1.76 12.41
C ALA A 92 8.28 0.97 12.74
N GLU A 93 7.85 0.10 11.81
CA GLU A 93 6.74 -0.85 11.99
C GLU A 93 7.06 -1.89 13.07
N GLU A 94 8.25 -2.50 13.03
CA GLU A 94 8.73 -3.45 14.03
C GLU A 94 8.81 -2.78 15.41
N LYS A 95 9.32 -1.55 15.47
CA LYS A 95 9.29 -0.76 16.71
C LYS A 95 7.87 -0.47 17.19
N PHE A 96 6.93 -0.15 16.29
CA PHE A 96 5.53 0.10 16.64
C PHE A 96 4.88 -1.12 17.32
N VAL A 97 5.16 -2.33 16.82
CA VAL A 97 4.73 -3.59 17.44
C VAL A 97 5.47 -3.85 18.75
N ALA A 98 6.80 -3.70 18.78
CA ALA A 98 7.60 -3.91 19.99
C ALA A 98 7.24 -2.98 21.16
N ASP A 99 6.83 -1.74 20.85
CA ASP A 99 6.33 -0.77 21.82
C ASP A 99 4.86 -1.07 22.25
N GLY A 100 4.26 -2.14 21.73
CA GLY A 100 2.93 -2.63 22.08
C GLY A 100 1.75 -1.90 21.45
N PHE A 101 1.97 -1.05 20.44
CA PHE A 101 0.91 -0.30 19.77
C PHE A 101 0.23 -1.08 18.64
N GLY A 102 0.90 -2.11 18.11
CA GLY A 102 0.36 -3.03 17.11
C GLY A 102 0.41 -4.47 17.60
N VAL A 103 -0.49 -5.31 17.09
CA VAL A 103 -0.57 -6.72 17.49
C VAL A 103 0.55 -7.55 16.86
N LYS A 104 0.66 -7.51 15.52
CA LYS A 104 1.65 -8.24 14.74
C LYS A 104 1.89 -7.51 13.43
N ARG A 105 3.14 -7.51 12.97
CA ARG A 105 3.52 -7.09 11.62
C ARG A 105 3.53 -8.30 10.69
N SER A 106 2.83 -8.20 9.58
CA SER A 106 2.92 -9.15 8.46
C SER A 106 3.49 -8.43 7.24
N ASP A 107 4.46 -9.07 6.56
CA ASP A 107 4.88 -8.63 5.22
C ASP A 107 3.70 -8.84 4.26
N LEU A 108 3.42 -7.84 3.42
CA LEU A 108 2.23 -7.81 2.56
C LEU A 108 2.61 -7.85 1.08
N MET A 109 3.44 -6.89 0.67
CA MET A 109 3.88 -6.67 -0.70
C MET A 109 5.09 -5.75 -0.67
N TYR A 110 5.76 -5.59 -1.80
CA TYR A 110 6.75 -4.54 -1.98
C TYR A 110 6.54 -3.84 -3.32
N ASN A 111 6.91 -2.56 -3.39
CA ASN A 111 7.45 -2.03 -4.64
C ASN A 111 8.97 -1.98 -4.50
N ASP A 112 9.69 -1.59 -5.55
CA ASP A 112 11.14 -1.64 -5.54
C ASP A 112 11.78 -0.33 -6.04
N PHE A 113 13.03 -0.18 -5.62
CA PHE A 113 13.97 0.74 -6.22
C PHE A 113 14.67 0.05 -7.38
N VAL A 114 15.06 0.84 -8.36
CA VAL A 114 15.88 0.43 -9.50
C VAL A 114 17.03 1.41 -9.67
N ILE A 115 18.14 0.96 -10.23
CA ILE A 115 19.17 1.86 -10.76
C ILE A 115 18.93 1.98 -12.25
N VAL A 116 18.70 3.20 -12.71
CA VAL A 116 18.64 3.53 -14.14
C VAL A 116 19.98 4.08 -14.60
N GLY A 117 20.33 3.84 -15.84
CA GLY A 117 21.61 4.27 -16.42
C GLY A 117 21.55 4.48 -17.92
N PRO A 118 22.58 5.10 -18.50
CA PRO A 118 22.67 5.35 -19.93
C PRO A 118 22.85 4.05 -20.72
N ALA A 119 22.48 4.06 -22.01
CA ALA A 119 22.47 2.87 -22.86
C ALA A 119 23.87 2.31 -23.16
N ASP A 120 24.92 3.13 -23.06
CA ASP A 120 26.32 2.74 -23.27
C ASP A 120 26.95 2.07 -22.03
N ASP A 121 26.26 2.08 -20.89
CA ASP A 121 26.61 1.37 -19.65
C ASP A 121 28.10 1.47 -19.26
N PRO A 122 28.62 2.67 -18.98
CA PRO A 122 30.06 2.89 -18.74
C PRO A 122 30.62 2.11 -17.55
N ALA A 123 29.78 1.68 -16.60
CA ALA A 123 30.18 0.83 -15.47
C ALA A 123 30.00 -0.68 -15.71
N GLY A 124 29.39 -1.09 -16.83
CA GLY A 124 29.14 -2.51 -17.14
C GLY A 124 28.24 -3.20 -16.11
N VAL A 125 27.14 -2.54 -15.72
CA VAL A 125 26.19 -3.00 -14.69
C VAL A 125 24.82 -3.37 -15.23
N ALA A 126 24.53 -3.12 -16.51
CA ALA A 126 23.25 -3.46 -17.11
C ALA A 126 22.94 -4.97 -16.99
N GLY A 127 21.74 -5.28 -16.53
CA GLY A 127 21.25 -6.65 -16.32
C GLY A 127 21.73 -7.31 -15.02
N MET A 128 22.44 -6.58 -14.14
CA MET A 128 22.81 -7.11 -12.83
C MET A 128 21.60 -7.12 -11.87
N SER A 129 21.53 -8.16 -11.03
CA SER A 129 20.54 -8.28 -9.95
C SER A 129 21.13 -8.07 -8.56
N GLU A 130 22.47 -8.05 -8.42
CA GLU A 130 23.16 -7.90 -7.15
C GLU A 130 23.59 -6.44 -6.95
N VAL A 131 22.78 -5.67 -6.23
CA VAL A 131 22.93 -4.21 -6.13
C VAL A 131 24.27 -3.81 -5.51
N LYS A 132 24.76 -4.58 -4.51
CA LYS A 132 26.05 -4.30 -3.88
C LYS A 132 27.21 -4.46 -4.86
N ALA A 133 27.14 -5.45 -5.75
CA ALA A 133 28.17 -5.67 -6.76
C ALA A 133 28.11 -4.58 -7.84
N ALA A 134 26.91 -4.17 -8.26
CA ALA A 134 26.73 -3.09 -9.21
C ALA A 134 27.26 -1.75 -8.65
N MET A 135 26.94 -1.43 -7.40
CA MET A 135 27.42 -0.20 -6.75
C MET A 135 28.94 -0.17 -6.63
N LYS A 136 29.58 -1.30 -6.30
CA LYS A 136 31.04 -1.42 -6.33
C LYS A 136 31.61 -1.16 -7.72
N LYS A 137 30.99 -1.68 -8.78
CA LYS A 137 31.43 -1.43 -10.17
C LYS A 137 31.29 0.02 -10.60
N ILE A 138 30.16 0.65 -10.28
CA ILE A 138 29.93 2.08 -10.54
C ILE A 138 31.03 2.92 -9.85
N ALA A 139 31.30 2.64 -8.57
CA ALA A 139 32.34 3.35 -7.83
C ALA A 139 33.75 3.08 -8.38
N ALA A 140 34.07 1.83 -8.73
CA ALA A 140 35.40 1.45 -9.24
C ALA A 140 35.71 2.02 -10.63
N SER A 141 34.68 2.23 -11.46
CA SER A 141 34.80 2.89 -12.76
C SER A 141 34.71 4.42 -12.68
N GLU A 142 34.40 4.96 -11.48
CA GLU A 142 34.05 6.37 -11.28
C GLU A 142 32.99 6.85 -12.30
N ALA A 143 32.08 5.97 -12.68
CA ALA A 143 30.98 6.34 -13.56
C ALA A 143 30.06 7.33 -12.83
N PRO A 144 29.55 8.39 -13.52
CA PRO A 144 28.74 9.40 -12.85
C PRO A 144 27.51 8.78 -12.17
N PHE A 145 27.20 9.22 -10.96
CA PHE A 145 26.04 8.80 -10.17
C PHE A 145 25.38 10.02 -9.56
N ALA A 146 24.10 10.24 -9.88
CA ALA A 146 23.31 11.35 -9.35
C ALA A 146 22.50 10.89 -8.13
N SER A 147 22.87 11.43 -6.97
CA SER A 147 22.17 11.28 -5.70
C SER A 147 21.13 12.38 -5.53
N ARG A 148 20.04 12.03 -4.85
CA ARG A 148 19.03 13.00 -4.41
C ARG A 148 19.62 14.03 -3.44
N GLY A 149 20.46 13.60 -2.50
CA GLY A 149 21.08 14.48 -1.50
C GLY A 149 20.09 15.31 -0.67
N ASP A 150 18.86 14.80 -0.44
CA ASP A 150 17.73 15.59 0.08
C ASP A 150 17.09 15.00 1.36
N ASP A 151 17.78 14.06 2.02
CA ASP A 151 17.30 13.32 3.21
C ASP A 151 15.95 12.57 3.08
N SER A 152 15.48 12.39 1.86
CA SER A 152 14.29 11.61 1.55
C SER A 152 14.46 10.10 1.83
N GLY A 153 13.34 9.36 1.77
CA GLY A 153 13.37 7.90 1.82
C GLY A 153 14.27 7.27 0.76
N THR A 154 14.22 7.77 -0.48
CA THR A 154 15.10 7.32 -1.57
C THR A 154 16.57 7.60 -1.26
N HIS A 155 16.90 8.81 -0.79
CA HIS A 155 18.27 9.16 -0.42
C HIS A 155 18.80 8.24 0.71
N LYS A 156 18.00 8.05 1.77
CA LYS A 156 18.37 7.16 2.89
C LYS A 156 18.56 5.72 2.45
N LYS A 157 17.71 5.22 1.54
CA LYS A 157 17.86 3.89 0.96
C LYS A 157 19.16 3.78 0.16
N GLU A 158 19.45 4.74 -0.72
CA GLU A 158 20.67 4.78 -1.52
C GLU A 158 21.93 4.75 -0.63
N ARG A 159 21.99 5.65 0.37
CA ARG A 159 23.09 5.69 1.36
C ARG A 159 23.23 4.37 2.12
N SER A 160 22.12 3.72 2.47
CA SER A 160 22.17 2.40 3.12
C SER A 160 22.76 1.32 2.23
N LEU A 161 22.50 1.38 0.92
CA LEU A 161 23.04 0.43 -0.06
C LEU A 161 24.54 0.67 -0.31
N TRP A 162 24.98 1.94 -0.40
CA TRP A 162 26.41 2.29 -0.48
C TRP A 162 27.17 1.74 0.73
N LYS A 163 26.65 2.00 1.94
CA LYS A 163 27.22 1.46 3.17
C LYS A 163 27.26 -0.06 3.17
N ALA A 164 26.19 -0.72 2.74
CA ALA A 164 26.13 -2.19 2.68
C ALA A 164 27.07 -2.78 1.61
N ALA A 165 27.41 -2.00 0.58
CA ALA A 165 28.44 -2.33 -0.40
C ALA A 165 29.87 -2.07 0.13
N GLY A 166 30.03 -1.42 1.29
CA GLY A 166 31.34 -1.03 1.83
C GLY A 166 32.00 0.09 1.04
N VAL A 167 31.20 0.92 0.37
CA VAL A 167 31.66 2.05 -0.45
C VAL A 167 31.18 3.33 0.21
N GLU A 168 32.10 4.26 0.46
CA GLU A 168 31.77 5.63 0.83
C GLU A 168 31.84 6.49 -0.45
N PRO A 169 30.69 6.86 -1.05
CA PRO A 169 30.71 7.56 -2.33
C PRO A 169 31.19 9.00 -2.11
N ALA A 170 32.25 9.37 -2.81
CA ALA A 170 32.90 10.67 -2.70
C ALA A 170 33.60 11.02 -4.02
N GLY A 171 33.84 12.31 -4.24
CA GLY A 171 34.55 12.80 -5.43
C GLY A 171 33.64 13.23 -6.57
N GLY A 172 34.22 13.40 -7.76
CA GLY A 172 33.56 14.04 -8.90
C GLY A 172 32.52 13.18 -9.62
N TRP A 173 32.52 11.87 -9.42
CA TRP A 173 31.55 10.95 -10.02
C TRP A 173 30.24 10.88 -9.22
N TYR A 174 30.28 11.10 -7.90
CA TYR A 174 29.07 11.12 -7.06
C TYR A 174 28.55 12.55 -6.90
N ARG A 175 27.33 12.81 -7.39
CA ARG A 175 26.73 14.16 -7.44
C ARG A 175 25.44 14.23 -6.65
N GLU A 176 25.48 14.90 -5.51
CA GLU A 176 24.27 15.23 -4.75
C GLU A 176 23.56 16.42 -5.38
N THR A 177 22.31 16.21 -5.79
CA THR A 177 21.49 17.23 -6.48
C THR A 177 20.71 18.13 -5.52
N GLY A 178 20.58 17.76 -4.25
CA GLY A 178 19.79 18.48 -3.25
C GLY A 178 18.31 18.67 -3.65
N SER A 179 17.80 17.76 -4.48
CA SER A 179 16.57 17.97 -5.26
C SER A 179 15.65 16.76 -5.21
N GLY A 180 14.36 16.99 -5.54
CA GLY A 180 13.38 15.92 -5.68
C GLY A 180 13.64 15.02 -6.91
N MET A 181 13.01 13.84 -6.93
CA MET A 181 13.32 12.75 -7.87
C MET A 181 13.29 13.14 -9.34
N GLY A 182 12.29 13.92 -9.78
CA GLY A 182 12.20 14.35 -11.19
C GLY A 182 13.37 15.24 -11.64
N ALA A 183 13.82 16.14 -10.76
CA ALA A 183 14.97 17.01 -11.03
C ALA A 183 16.30 16.24 -10.98
N THR A 184 16.42 15.28 -10.06
CA THR A 184 17.57 14.37 -9.99
C THR A 184 17.66 13.49 -11.24
N LEU A 185 16.55 12.93 -11.72
CA LEU A 185 16.51 12.16 -12.96
C LEU A 185 16.90 13.00 -14.18
N ASN A 186 16.34 14.22 -14.33
CA ASN A 186 16.73 15.12 -15.42
C ASN A 186 18.22 15.47 -15.37
N THR A 187 18.73 15.78 -14.17
CA THR A 187 20.15 16.10 -13.96
C THR A 187 21.04 14.90 -14.29
N GLY A 188 20.68 13.71 -13.79
CA GLY A 188 21.42 12.47 -14.03
C GLY A 188 21.48 12.11 -15.51
N ILE A 189 20.33 12.16 -16.20
CA ILE A 189 20.24 11.91 -17.64
C ILE A 189 21.11 12.91 -18.42
N GLY A 190 21.00 14.20 -18.10
CA GLY A 190 21.77 15.24 -18.78
C GLY A 190 23.29 15.13 -18.62
N MET A 191 23.79 14.41 -17.61
CA MET A 191 25.21 14.19 -17.37
C MET A 191 25.71 12.76 -17.64
N GLY A 192 24.86 11.87 -18.14
CA GLY A 192 25.25 10.47 -18.33
C GLY A 192 25.45 9.69 -17.01
N ALA A 193 24.76 10.08 -15.93
CA ALA A 193 24.89 9.45 -14.62
C ALA A 193 23.83 8.38 -14.33
N TYR A 194 24.25 7.31 -13.67
CA TYR A 194 23.33 6.38 -13.00
C TYR A 194 22.52 7.09 -11.92
N VAL A 195 21.27 6.67 -11.73
CA VAL A 195 20.37 7.23 -10.71
C VAL A 195 19.58 6.10 -10.05
N MET A 196 19.50 6.09 -8.72
CA MET A 196 18.54 5.22 -8.02
C MET A 196 17.18 5.91 -7.91
N THR A 197 16.12 5.26 -8.36
CA THR A 197 14.74 5.78 -8.33
C THR A 197 13.77 4.67 -7.95
N ASP A 198 12.60 5.03 -7.41
CA ASP A 198 11.50 4.08 -7.31
C ASP A 198 10.94 3.76 -8.71
N ARG A 199 10.50 2.51 -8.92
CA ARG A 199 9.99 2.03 -10.21
C ARG A 199 8.77 2.82 -10.68
N ALA A 200 7.89 3.25 -9.76
CA ALA A 200 6.69 4.00 -10.11
C ALA A 200 7.03 5.35 -10.73
N THR A 201 7.95 6.08 -10.12
CA THR A 201 8.48 7.34 -10.64
C THR A 201 9.13 7.10 -11.99
N TRP A 202 9.96 6.07 -12.14
CA TRP A 202 10.58 5.76 -13.42
C TRP A 202 9.54 5.51 -14.52
N ILE A 203 8.50 4.71 -14.25
CA ILE A 203 7.44 4.42 -15.23
C ILE A 203 6.78 5.72 -15.70
N LYS A 204 6.38 6.60 -14.76
CA LYS A 204 5.70 7.87 -15.04
C LYS A 204 6.62 8.95 -15.61
N PHE A 205 7.93 8.83 -15.44
CA PHE A 205 8.88 9.87 -15.83
C PHE A 205 8.98 9.96 -17.37
N GLY A 206 8.53 11.07 -17.95
CA GLY A 206 8.45 11.20 -19.42
C GLY A 206 9.81 11.38 -20.10
N ASN A 207 10.76 12.07 -19.47
CA ASN A 207 12.02 12.48 -20.08
C ASN A 207 13.13 11.42 -19.95
N LYS A 208 12.89 10.19 -20.42
CA LYS A 208 13.82 9.06 -20.22
C LYS A 208 15.05 9.10 -21.14
N GLY A 209 14.99 9.80 -22.27
CA GLY A 209 16.05 9.69 -23.29
C GLY A 209 16.26 8.22 -23.71
N ASP A 210 17.51 7.79 -23.75
CA ASP A 210 17.94 6.41 -24.01
C ASP A 210 18.16 5.59 -22.72
N TYR A 211 17.84 6.15 -21.55
CA TYR A 211 18.08 5.46 -20.28
C TYR A 211 17.17 4.25 -20.11
N GLN A 212 17.74 3.25 -19.45
CA GLN A 212 17.06 1.99 -19.15
C GLN A 212 17.27 1.62 -17.69
N ILE A 213 16.50 0.65 -17.21
CA ILE A 213 16.79 0.01 -15.92
C ILE A 213 18.06 -0.82 -16.11
N ALA A 214 19.12 -0.45 -15.38
CA ALA A 214 20.39 -1.14 -15.41
C ALA A 214 20.46 -2.23 -14.34
N VAL A 215 19.92 -1.96 -13.14
CA VAL A 215 19.95 -2.89 -11.99
C VAL A 215 18.57 -2.95 -11.34
N GLU A 216 18.06 -4.17 -11.16
CA GLU A 216 16.77 -4.43 -10.50
C GLU A 216 16.72 -5.85 -9.90
N GLY A 217 15.73 -6.11 -9.04
CA GLY A 217 15.44 -7.45 -8.54
C GLY A 217 16.16 -7.87 -7.26
N ASP A 218 17.14 -7.10 -6.78
CA ASP A 218 17.76 -7.36 -5.47
C ASP A 218 16.74 -7.13 -4.35
N ALA A 219 16.60 -8.09 -3.42
CA ALA A 219 15.75 -7.93 -2.24
C ALA A 219 16.16 -6.73 -1.36
N ALA A 220 17.44 -6.36 -1.38
CA ALA A 220 17.94 -5.17 -0.73
C ALA A 220 17.37 -3.89 -1.35
N MET A 221 16.82 -3.91 -2.56
CA MET A 221 16.16 -2.78 -3.22
C MET A 221 14.65 -2.76 -2.99
N PHE A 222 14.08 -3.74 -2.30
CA PHE A 222 12.66 -3.73 -1.99
C PHE A 222 12.32 -2.60 -1.01
N ASN A 223 11.18 -1.99 -1.25
CA ASN A 223 10.50 -1.07 -0.37
C ASN A 223 9.26 -1.80 0.19
N GLN A 224 9.53 -2.55 1.26
CA GLN A 224 8.61 -3.52 1.84
C GLN A 224 7.46 -2.83 2.57
N TYR A 225 6.24 -3.22 2.23
CA TYR A 225 5.02 -2.84 2.95
C TYR A 225 4.69 -3.85 4.03
N GLY A 226 4.38 -3.32 5.22
CA GLY A 226 3.81 -4.09 6.31
C GLY A 226 2.36 -3.72 6.56
N ILE A 227 1.57 -4.69 7.02
CA ILE A 227 0.21 -4.48 7.51
C ILE A 227 0.10 -4.93 8.97
N ILE A 228 -0.47 -4.09 9.82
CA ILE A 228 -0.50 -4.25 11.28
C ILE A 228 -1.86 -3.83 11.83
N ALA A 229 -2.51 -4.70 12.61
CA ALA A 229 -3.67 -4.32 13.42
C ALA A 229 -3.23 -3.45 14.61
N VAL A 230 -3.95 -2.36 14.89
CA VAL A 230 -3.74 -1.54 16.09
C VAL A 230 -4.17 -2.34 17.32
N ASN A 231 -3.38 -2.25 18.41
CA ASN A 231 -3.58 -3.08 19.60
C ASN A 231 -4.85 -2.68 20.39
N PRO A 232 -5.87 -3.57 20.50
CA PRO A 232 -7.09 -3.28 21.24
C PRO A 232 -6.90 -3.18 22.77
N GLU A 233 -5.84 -3.77 23.33
CA GLU A 233 -5.54 -3.62 24.77
C GLU A 233 -5.20 -2.17 25.13
N LYS A 234 -4.60 -1.43 24.20
CA LYS A 234 -4.34 0.02 24.35
C LYS A 234 -5.51 0.87 23.89
N HIS A 235 -6.24 0.42 22.87
CA HIS A 235 -7.30 1.17 22.21
C HIS A 235 -8.58 0.33 22.09
N PRO A 236 -9.43 0.26 23.13
CA PRO A 236 -10.58 -0.64 23.15
C PRO A 236 -11.65 -0.36 22.08
N HIS A 237 -11.60 0.81 21.44
CA HIS A 237 -12.54 1.23 20.39
C HIS A 237 -12.16 0.75 18.99
N VAL A 238 -10.97 0.16 18.79
CA VAL A 238 -10.56 -0.35 17.47
C VAL A 238 -11.42 -1.53 17.06
N LYS A 239 -11.76 -1.60 15.77
CA LYS A 239 -12.66 -2.61 15.21
C LYS A 239 -11.92 -3.90 14.92
N VAL A 240 -11.63 -4.67 15.97
CA VAL A 240 -10.76 -5.86 15.91
C VAL A 240 -11.21 -6.85 14.84
N LYS A 241 -12.50 -7.19 14.81
CA LYS A 241 -13.04 -8.21 13.91
C LYS A 241 -12.90 -7.79 12.45
N GLU A 242 -13.35 -6.59 12.11
CA GLU A 242 -13.32 -6.05 10.75
C GLU A 242 -11.88 -5.82 10.28
N SER A 243 -10.99 -5.38 11.17
CA SER A 243 -9.56 -5.22 10.90
C SER A 243 -8.89 -6.54 10.56
N GLN A 244 -9.20 -7.60 11.32
CA GLN A 244 -8.65 -8.93 11.06
C GLN A 244 -9.16 -9.47 9.73
N VAL A 245 -10.45 -9.30 9.40
CA VAL A 245 -11.00 -9.68 8.09
C VAL A 245 -10.27 -8.99 6.94
N PHE A 246 -9.95 -7.70 7.08
CA PHE A 246 -9.18 -6.97 6.07
C PHE A 246 -7.75 -7.50 5.95
N ILE A 247 -7.05 -7.69 7.08
CA ILE A 247 -5.67 -8.21 7.08
C ILE A 247 -5.62 -9.62 6.48
N ASP A 248 -6.52 -10.50 6.88
CA ASP A 248 -6.58 -11.88 6.39
C ASP A 248 -6.85 -11.91 4.89
N TRP A 249 -7.75 -11.05 4.39
CA TRP A 249 -8.00 -10.95 2.95
C TRP A 249 -6.77 -10.45 2.20
N MET A 250 -6.12 -9.39 2.67
CA MET A 250 -4.91 -8.83 2.04
C MET A 250 -3.76 -9.84 1.97
N LEU A 251 -3.66 -10.74 2.95
CA LEU A 251 -2.64 -11.79 3.01
C LEU A 251 -3.08 -13.11 2.33
N SER A 252 -4.36 -13.25 1.99
CA SER A 252 -4.90 -14.45 1.33
C SER A 252 -4.43 -14.59 -0.11
N PRO A 253 -4.54 -15.80 -0.72
CA PRO A 253 -4.26 -15.98 -2.15
C PRO A 253 -5.02 -14.99 -3.05
N ALA A 254 -6.30 -14.73 -2.76
CA ALA A 254 -7.11 -13.79 -3.55
C ALA A 254 -6.61 -12.34 -3.43
N GLY A 255 -6.27 -11.89 -2.22
CA GLY A 255 -5.72 -10.55 -2.01
C GLY A 255 -4.34 -10.38 -2.63
N GLN A 256 -3.48 -11.39 -2.50
CA GLN A 256 -2.14 -11.41 -3.10
C GLN A 256 -2.21 -11.45 -4.64
N GLU A 257 -3.13 -12.22 -5.22
CA GLU A 257 -3.40 -12.21 -6.67
C GLU A 257 -3.89 -10.84 -7.13
N ALA A 258 -4.83 -10.23 -6.42
CA ALA A 258 -5.31 -8.89 -6.72
C ALA A 258 -4.17 -7.87 -6.70
N ILE A 259 -3.33 -7.87 -5.66
CA ILE A 259 -2.14 -7.00 -5.56
C ILE A 259 -1.21 -7.20 -6.75
N GLY A 260 -0.90 -8.45 -7.11
CA GLY A 260 -0.01 -8.77 -8.24
C GLY A 260 -0.59 -8.40 -9.61
N ALA A 261 -1.92 -8.38 -9.75
CA ALA A 261 -2.61 -7.98 -10.97
C ALA A 261 -2.69 -6.46 -11.16
N TYR A 262 -2.34 -5.67 -10.15
CA TYR A 262 -2.38 -4.21 -10.26
C TYR A 262 -1.28 -3.68 -11.19
N MET A 263 -1.70 -2.98 -12.25
CA MET A 263 -0.81 -2.42 -13.27
C MET A 263 -1.03 -0.93 -13.49
N VAL A 264 0.05 -0.23 -13.80
CA VAL A 264 0.04 1.17 -14.28
C VAL A 264 0.79 1.19 -15.61
N ASP A 265 0.17 1.72 -16.67
CA ASP A 265 0.73 1.73 -18.03
C ASP A 265 1.22 0.35 -18.51
N GLY A 266 0.44 -0.70 -18.19
CA GLY A 266 0.75 -2.09 -18.55
C GLY A 266 1.91 -2.72 -17.77
N LYS A 267 2.41 -2.06 -16.72
CA LYS A 267 3.51 -2.54 -15.88
C LYS A 267 3.03 -2.81 -14.46
N GLN A 268 3.43 -3.95 -13.91
CA GLN A 268 3.20 -4.29 -12.51
C GLN A 268 3.98 -3.33 -11.61
N LEU A 269 3.33 -2.83 -10.56
CA LEU A 269 3.91 -1.86 -9.64
C LEU A 269 4.17 -2.42 -8.23
N PHE A 270 3.35 -3.36 -7.79
CA PHE A 270 3.47 -4.01 -6.50
C PHE A 270 3.62 -5.51 -6.68
N PHE A 271 4.52 -6.10 -5.90
CA PHE A 271 4.85 -7.51 -5.94
C PHE A 271 4.39 -8.13 -4.62
N PRO A 272 3.38 -9.03 -4.65
CA PRO A 272 2.88 -9.70 -3.46
C PRO A 272 3.96 -10.60 -2.87
N ASN A 273 4.13 -10.55 -1.55
CA ASN A 273 5.09 -11.40 -0.84
C ASN A 273 4.65 -11.72 0.59
N ALA A 274 3.34 -11.78 0.84
CA ALA A 274 2.85 -12.30 2.10
C ALA A 274 3.41 -13.70 2.32
N ASP A 275 4.00 -13.92 3.49
CA ASP A 275 4.41 -15.26 3.89
C ASP A 275 3.20 -16.19 3.78
N LYS A 276 3.40 -17.38 3.19
CA LYS A 276 2.44 -18.47 3.32
C LYS A 276 2.41 -18.88 4.79
N ALA A 277 1.60 -18.19 5.60
CA ALA A 277 1.33 -18.62 6.96
C ALA A 277 0.49 -19.91 6.87
N GLY A 278 1.17 -21.06 6.87
CA GLY A 278 0.54 -22.39 6.93
C GLY A 278 1.03 -23.40 5.88
N SER A 279 2.29 -23.83 6.00
CA SER A 279 2.68 -25.22 5.76
C SER A 279 3.44 -25.73 6.97
#